data_AF-A0A924UFF3-F1
#
_entry.id   AF-A0A924UFF3-F1
#
_cell.length_a   1.000
_cell.length_b   1.000
_cell.length_c   1.000
_cell.angle_alpha   90.00
_cell.angle_beta   90.00
_cell.angle_gamma   90.00
#
_symmetry.space_group_name_H-M   'P 1'
#
loop_
_entity.id
_entity.type
_entity.pdbx_description
1 polymer ?
#
loop_
_entity_poly.entity_id
_entity_poly.type
_entity_poly.pdbx_seq_one_letter_code
_entity_poly.pdbx_strand_id
1 'polypeptide(L)'
;HRHYDRHGIQPLFPFGHGLGYTSFALGDLVATPDAVQVTLTNTGARPGSTVVQVYVGARAASVPRPVRELKGFAKVTLPPGGVEVVTIPLTPRAFAFFDGTAKAWRVEVGVFDISVGFSALDLPLRAEVRPGAALLPL
;
A
#
# COMPACT_ATOMS: atom_id res chain seq x y z
N HIS A 1 -17.63 -3.87 9.86
CA HIS A 1 -17.04 -4.18 8.54
C HIS A 1 -18.02 -4.87 7.59
N ARG A 2 -18.78 -5.91 7.99
CA ARG A 2 -19.63 -6.70 7.07
C ARG A 2 -21.00 -6.12 6.65
N HIS A 3 -21.33 -4.87 6.95
CA HIS A 3 -22.68 -4.33 6.70
C HIS A 3 -22.73 -3.22 5.64
N TYR A 4 -21.62 -2.54 5.33
CA TYR A 4 -21.63 -1.33 4.49
C TYR A 4 -21.52 -1.59 2.98
N ASP A 5 -21.20 -2.81 2.55
CA ASP A 5 -21.01 -3.14 1.12
C ASP A 5 -22.33 -3.37 0.35
N ARG A 6 -23.50 -3.35 1.00
CA ARG A 6 -24.76 -3.78 0.36
C ARG A 6 -25.55 -2.67 -0.34
N HIS A 7 -25.26 -1.39 -0.13
CA HIS A 7 -26.19 -0.33 -0.56
C HIS A 7 -25.65 0.75 -1.50
N GLY A 8 -24.41 0.66 -2.00
CA GLY A 8 -23.94 1.55 -3.08
C GLY A 8 -24.06 3.05 -2.74
N ILE A 9 -24.00 3.38 -1.45
CA ILE A 9 -23.97 4.77 -0.98
C ILE A 9 -22.48 5.12 -0.91
N GLN A 10 -22.01 6.04 -1.76
CA GLN A 10 -20.72 6.69 -1.55
C GLN A 10 -20.76 7.35 -0.16
N PRO A 11 -20.01 6.83 0.83
CA PRO A 11 -19.94 7.50 2.11
C PRO A 11 -19.15 8.79 1.91
N LEU A 12 -19.68 9.92 2.38
CA LEU A 12 -18.99 11.22 2.31
C LEU A 12 -17.59 11.18 2.97
N PHE A 13 -17.34 10.22 3.87
CA PHE A 13 -16.03 9.96 4.47
C PHE A 13 -15.86 8.47 4.85
N PRO A 14 -14.99 7.68 4.19
CA PRO A 14 -14.58 6.38 4.69
C PRO A 14 -13.59 6.51 5.86
N PHE A 15 -13.70 5.58 6.82
CA PHE A 15 -12.86 5.53 8.02
C PHE A 15 -11.37 5.38 7.64
N GLY A 16 -10.53 6.31 8.10
CA GLY A 16 -9.12 6.48 7.68
C GLY A 16 -8.84 7.85 7.04
N HIS A 17 -9.87 8.62 6.72
CA HIS A 17 -9.79 10.01 6.26
C HIS A 17 -9.30 10.91 7.41
N GLY A 18 -7.99 11.11 7.50
CA GLY A 18 -7.41 12.12 8.38
C GLY A 18 -7.96 13.49 7.96
N LEU A 19 -8.85 14.05 8.76
CA LEU A 19 -9.30 15.45 8.71
C LEU A 19 -8.13 16.39 9.06
N GLY A 20 -7.03 16.31 8.33
CA GLY A 20 -6.07 17.39 8.26
C GLY A 20 -6.76 18.56 7.57
N TYR A 21 -6.50 19.79 8.02
CA TYR A 21 -7.05 21.01 7.42
C TYR A 21 -6.52 21.29 5.99
N THR A 22 -6.02 20.27 5.28
CA THR A 22 -5.41 20.37 3.96
C THR A 22 -5.63 19.09 3.16
N SER A 23 -5.57 19.18 1.83
CA SER A 23 -5.74 18.06 0.90
C SER A 23 -4.41 17.57 0.36
N PHE A 24 -4.33 16.29 0.02
CA PHE A 24 -3.14 15.68 -0.58
C PHE A 24 -3.50 14.94 -1.86
N ALA A 25 -2.58 14.94 -2.82
CA ALA A 25 -2.66 14.17 -4.05
C ALA A 25 -1.45 13.24 -4.16
N LEU A 26 -1.69 12.01 -4.64
CA LEU A 26 -0.63 11.10 -5.06
C LEU A 26 -0.43 11.24 -6.57
N GLY A 27 0.83 11.27 -6.99
CA GLY A 27 1.25 11.38 -8.38
C GLY A 27 1.93 10.11 -8.87
N ASP A 28 3.08 10.29 -9.53
CA ASP A 28 3.84 9.19 -10.12
C ASP A 28 4.15 8.09 -9.11
N LEU A 29 3.97 6.83 -9.54
CA LEU A 29 4.26 5.63 -8.78
C LEU A 29 5.35 4.82 -9.50
N VAL A 30 6.43 4.54 -8.77
CA VAL A 30 7.47 3.59 -9.19
C VAL A 30 7.52 2.48 -8.13
N ALA A 31 7.32 1.24 -8.55
CA ALA A 31 7.36 0.09 -7.66
C ALA A 31 8.42 -0.92 -8.13
N THR A 32 9.24 -1.37 -7.20
CA THR A 32 10.18 -2.46 -7.37
C THR A 32 9.96 -3.49 -6.25
N PRO A 33 10.57 -4.69 -6.35
CA PRO A 33 10.56 -5.64 -5.24
C PRO A 33 11.18 -5.08 -3.93
N ASP A 34 12.04 -4.07 -4.01
CA ASP A 34 12.77 -3.55 -2.85
C ASP A 34 12.14 -2.28 -2.25
N ALA A 35 11.38 -1.51 -3.04
CA ALA A 35 10.77 -0.28 -2.59
C ALA A 35 9.60 0.19 -3.46
N VAL A 36 8.75 1.01 -2.85
CA VAL A 36 7.70 1.77 -3.54
C VAL A 36 8.00 3.25 -3.37
N GLN A 37 8.10 3.97 -4.48
CA GLN A 37 8.25 5.42 -4.50
C GLN A 37 7.00 6.04 -5.07
N VAL A 38 6.47 7.05 -4.38
CA VAL A 38 5.31 7.79 -4.84
C VAL A 38 5.47 9.28 -4.60
N THR A 39 5.14 10.09 -5.59
CA THR A 39 5.08 11.54 -5.43
C THR A 39 3.86 11.91 -4.60
N LEU A 40 4.07 12.65 -3.53
CA LEU A 40 3.02 13.20 -2.67
C LEU A 40 3.03 14.72 -2.77
N THR A 41 1.87 15.33 -2.98
CA THR A 41 1.70 16.77 -3.05
C THR A 41 0.64 17.22 -2.06
N ASN A 42 0.92 18.26 -1.26
CA ASN A 42 -0.09 18.97 -0.50
C ASN A 42 -0.78 20.00 -1.41
N THR A 43 -2.02 19.71 -1.80
CA THR A 43 -2.81 20.55 -2.70
C THR A 43 -3.68 21.57 -1.98
N GLY A 44 -3.71 21.54 -0.65
CA GLY A 44 -4.49 22.48 0.14
C GLY A 44 -3.71 23.73 0.57
N ALA A 45 -4.42 24.65 1.23
CA ALA A 45 -3.90 25.97 1.61
C ALA A 45 -3.18 25.99 2.97
N ARG A 46 -3.04 24.84 3.66
CA ARG A 46 -2.46 24.76 5.01
C ARG A 46 -1.39 23.68 5.10
N PRO A 47 -0.38 23.83 5.97
CA PRO A 47 0.52 22.72 6.27
C PRO A 47 -0.27 21.58 6.92
N GLY A 48 0.13 20.34 6.64
CA GLY A 48 -0.52 19.17 7.24
C GLY A 48 0.33 17.92 7.12
N SER A 49 -0.11 16.86 7.80
CA SER A 49 0.50 15.54 7.72
C SER A 49 -0.49 14.53 7.15
N THR A 50 0.00 13.60 6.35
CA THR A 50 -0.77 12.46 5.84
C THR A 50 0.03 11.16 5.97
N VAL A 51 -0.63 10.01 5.81
CA VAL A 51 0.00 8.70 5.82
C VAL A 51 -0.23 8.05 4.47
N VAL A 52 0.86 7.80 3.74
CA VAL A 52 0.86 7.00 2.51
C VAL A 52 0.93 5.53 2.92
N GLN A 53 0.04 4.70 2.39
CA GLN A 53 -0.06 3.27 2.69
C GLN A 53 0.19 2.43 1.44
N VAL A 54 0.94 1.35 1.60
CA VAL A 54 1.28 0.41 0.52
C VAL A 54 0.73 -0.97 0.86
N TYR A 55 -0.09 -1.48 -0.04
CA TYR A 55 -0.68 -2.80 0.02
C TYR A 55 -0.10 -3.70 -1.05
N VAL A 56 0.14 -4.96 -0.67
CA VAL A 56 0.60 -6.00 -1.58
C VAL A 56 -0.45 -7.09 -1.61
N GLY A 57 -0.94 -7.41 -2.80
CA GLY A 57 -1.71 -8.61 -3.09
C GLY A 57 -0.96 -9.45 -4.10
N ALA A 58 -1.18 -10.75 -4.17
CA ALA A 58 -0.70 -11.49 -5.34
C ALA A 58 -1.80 -12.24 -6.06
N ARG A 59 -1.63 -12.30 -7.38
CA ARG A 59 -2.65 -12.72 -8.32
C ARG A 59 -2.92 -14.22 -8.31
N ALA A 60 -1.86 -15.01 -8.18
CA ALA A 60 -1.94 -16.47 -8.06
C ALA A 60 -1.28 -16.87 -6.75
N ALA A 61 -2.05 -17.45 -5.83
CA ALA A 61 -1.57 -17.91 -4.54
C ALA A 61 -1.75 -19.42 -4.49
N SER A 62 -0.69 -20.16 -4.15
CA SER A 62 -0.81 -21.59 -3.85
C SER A 62 -1.59 -21.85 -2.56
N VAL A 63 -1.76 -20.83 -1.71
CA VAL A 63 -2.39 -20.90 -0.38
C VAL A 63 -3.47 -19.80 -0.27
N PRO A 64 -4.62 -20.06 0.41
CA PRO A 64 -5.61 -19.02 0.68
C PRO A 64 -4.99 -17.83 1.40
N ARG A 65 -5.02 -16.65 0.78
CA ARG A 65 -4.49 -15.40 1.34
C ARG A 65 -5.49 -14.25 1.22
N PRO A 66 -5.41 -13.22 2.07
CA PRO A 66 -6.14 -11.98 1.88
C PRO A 66 -5.85 -11.41 0.48
N VAL A 67 -6.86 -10.78 -0.13
CA VAL A 67 -6.74 -10.19 -1.47
C VAL A 67 -5.59 -9.17 -1.51
N ARG A 68 -5.39 -8.42 -0.42
CA ARG A 68 -4.37 -7.38 -0.23
C ARG A 68 -3.99 -7.27 1.25
N GLU A 69 -2.71 -7.06 1.55
CA GLU A 69 -2.17 -6.87 2.91
C GLU A 69 -1.35 -5.59 2.99
N LEU A 70 -1.45 -4.84 4.09
CA LEU A 70 -0.62 -3.65 4.34
C LEU A 70 0.82 -4.08 4.60
N LYS A 71 1.77 -3.63 3.77
CA LYS A 71 3.20 -4.01 3.88
C LYS A 71 4.12 -2.84 4.21
N GLY A 72 3.66 -1.61 4.05
CA GLY A 72 4.42 -0.43 4.44
C GLY A 72 3.54 0.80 4.54
N PHE A 73 3.99 1.78 5.32
CA PHE A 73 3.39 3.09 5.38
C PHE A 73 4.44 4.14 5.73
N ALA A 74 4.21 5.38 5.31
CA ALA A 74 5.05 6.51 5.68
C ALA A 74 4.16 7.70 6.06
N LYS A 75 4.46 8.31 7.20
CA LYS A 75 3.83 9.57 7.62
C LYS A 75 4.69 10.73 7.12
N VAL A 76 4.09 11.64 6.37
CA VAL A 76 4.78 12.76 5.72
C VAL A 76 4.07 14.05 6.09
N THR A 77 4.85 15.11 6.34
CA THR A 77 4.33 16.45 6.66
C THR A 77 4.81 17.42 5.60
N LEU A 78 3.89 18.11 4.93
CA LEU A 78 4.22 19.05 3.85
C LEU A 78 3.61 20.43 4.09
N PRO A 79 4.31 21.52 3.74
CA PRO A 79 3.71 22.85 3.64
C PRO A 79 2.66 22.89 2.51
N PRO A 80 1.82 23.94 2.43
CA PRO A 80 0.93 24.17 1.29
C PRO A 80 1.72 24.17 -0.03
N GLY A 81 1.26 23.41 -1.04
CA GLY A 81 1.97 23.27 -2.32
C GLY A 81 3.26 22.45 -2.26
N GLY A 82 3.64 21.93 -1.09
CA GLY A 82 4.83 21.09 -0.93
C GLY A 82 4.71 19.78 -1.70
N VAL A 83 5.82 19.33 -2.27
CA VAL A 83 5.94 18.09 -3.04
C VAL A 83 7.11 17.28 -2.48
N GLU A 84 6.90 15.99 -2.27
CA GLU A 84 7.95 15.07 -1.81
C GLU A 84 7.79 13.69 -2.47
N VAL A 85 8.91 13.04 -2.78
CA VAL A 85 8.93 11.65 -3.23
C VAL A 85 9.06 10.75 -2.01
N VAL A 86 7.96 10.09 -1.65
CA VAL A 86 7.88 9.21 -0.49
C VAL A 86 8.40 7.83 -0.88
N THR A 87 9.47 7.38 -0.23
CA THR A 87 10.05 6.04 -0.45
C THR A 87 9.68 5.12 0.71
N ILE A 88 8.98 4.03 0.41
CA ILE A 88 8.55 3.01 1.37
C ILE A 88 9.29 1.70 1.02
N PRO A 89 10.24 1.25 1.85
CA PRO A 89 10.97 0.02 1.59
C PRO A 89 10.06 -1.20 1.71
N LEU A 90 10.23 -2.15 0.78
CA LEU A 90 9.59 -3.46 0.83
C LEU A 90 10.67 -4.48 1.19
N THR A 91 10.40 -5.28 2.23
CA THR A 91 11.26 -6.42 2.56
C THR A 91 10.80 -7.65 1.77
N PRO A 92 11.66 -8.66 1.55
CA PRO A 92 11.23 -9.93 0.95
C PRO A 92 10.02 -10.57 1.66
N ARG A 93 9.87 -10.30 2.96
CA ARG A 93 8.73 -10.73 3.78
C ARG A 93 7.40 -10.11 3.35
N ALA A 94 7.42 -9.01 2.59
CA ALA A 94 6.24 -8.43 1.97
C ALA A 94 5.59 -9.35 0.92
N PHE A 95 6.38 -10.25 0.33
CA PHE A 95 5.95 -11.20 -0.69
C PHE A 95 5.89 -12.64 -0.17
N ALA A 96 6.37 -12.88 1.04
CA ALA A 96 6.47 -14.21 1.61
C ALA A 96 5.17 -14.67 2.25
N PHE A 97 4.91 -15.97 2.15
CA PHE A 97 3.90 -16.67 2.94
C PHE A 97 4.57 -17.68 3.88
N PHE A 98 3.86 -18.06 4.94
CA PHE A 98 4.33 -19.10 5.85
C PHE A 98 3.93 -20.48 5.30
N ASP A 99 4.92 -21.30 4.94
CA ASP A 99 4.73 -22.69 4.55
C ASP A 99 4.73 -23.57 5.81
N GLY A 100 3.54 -24.02 6.23
CA GLY A 100 3.38 -24.85 7.42
C GLY A 100 4.06 -26.22 7.33
N THR A 101 4.33 -26.72 6.11
CA THR A 101 5.04 -27.99 5.88
C THR A 101 6.54 -27.80 6.06
N ALA A 102 7.09 -26.73 5.46
CA ALA A 102 8.50 -26.41 5.54
C ALA A 102 8.90 -25.67 6.84
N LYS A 103 7.93 -25.21 7.63
CA LYS A 103 8.11 -24.34 8.80
C LYS A 103 9.00 -23.12 8.49
N ALA A 104 8.82 -22.52 7.32
CA ALA A 104 9.65 -21.43 6.82
C ALA A 104 8.83 -20.41 6.02
N TRP A 105 9.36 -19.20 5.89
CA TRP A 105 8.80 -18.16 5.03
C TRP A 105 9.29 -18.37 3.60
N ARG A 106 8.36 -18.45 2.64
CA ARG A 106 8.66 -18.68 1.23
C ARG A 106 8.11 -17.55 0.38
N VAL A 107 8.94 -17.03 -0.51
CA VAL A 107 8.52 -16.12 -1.60
C VAL A 107 8.40 -16.95 -2.86
N GLU A 108 7.17 -17.11 -3.34
CA GLU A 108 6.88 -17.74 -4.62
C GLU A 108 7.20 -16.79 -5.78
N VAL A 109 7.65 -17.35 -6.91
CA VAL A 109 7.71 -16.61 -8.17
C VAL A 109 6.28 -16.30 -8.60
N GLY A 110 6.00 -15.03 -8.85
CA GLY A 110 4.66 -14.63 -9.26
C GLY A 110 4.53 -13.14 -9.51
N VAL A 111 3.33 -12.74 -9.96
CA VAL A 111 2.96 -11.34 -10.12
C VAL A 111 2.25 -10.89 -8.84
N PHE A 112 2.78 -9.83 -8.25
CA PHE A 112 2.23 -9.16 -7.08
C PHE A 112 1.70 -7.79 -7.50
N ASP A 113 0.45 -7.50 -7.13
CA ASP A 113 -0.18 -6.20 -7.27
C ASP A 113 0.22 -5.30 -6.08
N ILE A 114 0.85 -4.19 -6.38
CA ILE A 114 1.09 -3.08 -5.45
C ILE A 114 -0.08 -2.11 -5.58
N SER A 115 -0.69 -1.75 -4.46
CA SER A 115 -1.72 -0.71 -4.40
C SER A 115 -1.30 0.34 -3.39
N VAL A 116 -1.35 1.62 -3.77
CA VAL A 116 -0.92 2.75 -2.94
C VAL A 116 -2.07 3.74 -2.78
N GLY A 117 -2.23 4.26 -1.57
CA GLY A 117 -3.26 5.22 -1.26
C GLY A 117 -3.21 5.72 0.18
N PHE A 118 -4.29 6.38 0.60
CA PHE A 118 -4.41 6.95 1.94
C PHE A 118 -5.17 6.03 2.91
N SER A 119 -5.91 5.03 2.39
CA SER A 119 -6.62 4.05 3.20
C SER A 119 -6.83 2.74 2.44
N ALA A 120 -7.18 1.67 3.15
CA ALA A 120 -7.51 0.37 2.54
C ALA A 120 -8.66 0.43 1.51
N LEU A 121 -9.53 1.46 1.60
CA LEU A 121 -10.68 1.67 0.71
C LEU A 121 -10.39 2.70 -0.40
N ASP A 122 -9.29 3.43 -0.30
CA ASP A 122 -8.88 4.49 -1.23
C ASP A 122 -7.45 4.24 -1.70
N LEU A 123 -7.34 3.47 -2.79
CA LEU A 123 -6.10 2.99 -3.40
C LEU A 123 -6.06 3.35 -4.90
N PRO A 124 -5.87 4.64 -5.23
CA PRO A 124 -5.96 5.13 -6.61
C PRO A 124 -4.79 4.67 -7.48
N LEU A 125 -3.62 4.41 -6.89
CA LEU A 125 -2.43 4.03 -7.64
C LEU A 125 -2.17 2.53 -7.55
N ARG A 126 -1.80 1.93 -8.67
CA ARG A 126 -1.50 0.51 -8.79
C ARG A 126 -0.27 0.27 -9.65
N ALA A 127 0.52 -0.71 -9.28
CA ALA A 127 1.64 -1.20 -10.06
C ALA A 127 1.77 -2.72 -9.90
N GLU A 128 2.57 -3.34 -10.75
CA GLU A 128 2.88 -4.77 -10.67
C GLU A 128 4.36 -4.96 -10.40
N VAL A 129 4.70 -5.91 -9.54
CA VAL A 129 6.09 -6.31 -9.29
C VAL A 129 6.24 -7.82 -9.36
N ARG A 130 7.43 -8.27 -9.75
CA ARG A 130 7.80 -9.68 -9.85
C ARG A 130 9.04 -9.93 -8.99
N PRO A 131 8.89 -10.27 -7.71
CA PRO A 131 10.03 -10.61 -6.87
C PRO A 131 10.64 -11.94 -7.35
N GLY A 132 11.96 -12.08 -7.14
CA GLY A 132 12.63 -13.36 -7.32
C GLY A 132 12.18 -14.39 -6.28
N ALA A 133 12.31 -15.68 -6.59
CA ALA A 133 12.07 -16.74 -5.62
C ALA A 133 13.06 -16.62 -4.46
N ALA A 134 12.59 -16.73 -3.23
CA ALA A 134 13.46 -16.71 -2.05
C ALA A 134 12.92 -17.60 -0.92
N LEU A 135 13.84 -18.26 -0.22
CA LEU A 135 13.59 -18.90 1.06
C LEU A 135 14.12 -17.98 2.15
N LEU A 136 13.25 -17.57 3.07
CA LEU A 136 13.61 -16.68 4.16
C LEU A 136 13.75 -17.49 5.45
N PRO A 137 14.83 -17.26 6.22
CA PRO A 137 14.96 -17.84 7.56
C PRO A 137 13.85 -17.29 8.48
N LEU A 138 13.60 -18.02 9.58
CA LEU A 138 12.57 -17.68 10.57
C LEU A 138 12.82 -16.33 11.27
#